data_AF-A0A975XUV1-F1
#
_entry.id   AF-A0A975XUV1-F1
#
_cell.length_a   1.000
_cell.length_b   1.000
_cell.length_c   1.000
_cell.angle_alpha   90.00
_cell.angle_beta   90.00
_cell.angle_gamma   90.00
#
_symmetry.space_group_name_H-M   'P 1'
#
loop_
_entity.id
_entity.type
_entity.pdbx_description
1 polymer ?
#
loop_
_entity_poly.entity_id
_entity_poly.type
_entity_poly.pdbx_seq_one_letter_code
_entity_poly.pdbx_strand_id
1 'polypeptide(L)' 'MIHIQETSSAQGQALCTQWGVQAIPYGDAWWLLGRGVNRVVASLAGLSADDLNPMPVFSR' A
#
# COMPACT_ATOMS: atom_id res chain seq x y z
N MET A 1 -2.75 -4.95 29.33
CA MET A 1 -1.73 -4.78 28.28
C MET A 1 -2.34 -3.89 27.21
N ILE A 2 -1.91 -2.63 27.14
CA ILE A 2 -2.32 -1.72 26.07
C ILE A 2 -1.47 -2.12 24.86
N HIS A 3 -2.07 -2.76 23.87
CA HIS A 3 -1.41 -2.98 22.58
C HIS A 3 -1.30 -1.62 21.89
N ILE A 4 -0.20 -0.94 22.14
CA ILE A 4 0.26 0.19 21.34
C ILE A 4 0.43 -0.30 19.89
N GLN A 5 -0.56 0.00 19.05
CA GLN A 5 -0.51 -0.23 17.61
C GLN A 5 0.45 0.77 16.95
N GLU A 6 1.74 0.71 17.29
CA GLU A 6 2.80 1.50 16.65
C GLU A 6 3.41 0.74 15.45
N THR A 7 2.59 -0.10 14.79
CA THR A 7 3.06 -1.10 13.81
C THR A 7 2.38 -0.98 12.44
N SER A 8 1.60 0.07 12.19
CA SER A 8 0.73 0.09 11.02
C SER A 8 1.47 0.42 9.71
N SER A 9 2.35 1.42 9.70
CA SER A 9 3.06 1.82 8.47
C SER A 9 4.17 0.83 8.07
N ALA A 10 4.90 0.27 9.03
CA ALA A 10 5.94 -0.73 8.77
C ALA A 10 5.34 -2.03 8.19
N GLN A 11 4.19 -2.46 8.70
CA GLN A 11 3.46 -3.60 8.14
C GLN A 11 2.95 -3.32 6.72
N GLY A 12 2.38 -2.13 6.47
CA GLY A 12 1.95 -1.73 5.12
C GLY A 12 3.12 -1.71 4.13
N GLN A 13 4.29 -1.24 4.54
CA GLN A 13 5.48 -1.20 3.71
C GLN A 13 6.08 -2.59 3.44
N ALA A 14 6.05 -3.48 4.44
CA ALA A 14 6.41 -4.88 4.27
C ALA A 14 5.45 -5.59 3.32
N LEU A 15 4.14 -5.34 3.42
CA LEU A 15 3.11 -5.89 2.53
C LEU A 15 3.32 -5.41 1.08
N CYS A 16 3.57 -4.12 0.87
CA CYS A 16 3.92 -3.57 -0.43
C CYS A 16 5.13 -4.31 -1.03
N THR A 17 6.19 -4.50 -0.24
CA THR A 17 7.40 -5.21 -0.65
C THR A 17 7.12 -6.67 -1.02
N GLN A 18 6.33 -7.40 -0.20
CA GLN A 18 5.93 -8.78 -0.48
C GLN A 18 5.14 -8.92 -1.79
N TRP A 19 4.33 -7.91 -2.11
CA TRP A 19 3.52 -7.88 -3.35
C TRP A 19 4.28 -7.34 -4.56
N GLY A 20 5.51 -6.86 -4.39
CA GLY A 20 6.30 -6.24 -5.45
C GLY A 20 5.79 -4.85 -5.85
N VAL A 21 5.13 -4.16 -4.91
CA VAL A 21 4.65 -2.79 -5.03
C VAL A 21 5.60 -1.87 -4.27
N GLN A 22 6.00 -0.77 -4.89
CA GLN A 22 6.78 0.28 -4.24
C GLN A 22 5.83 1.31 -3.63
N ALA A 23 6.07 1.65 -2.36
CA ALA A 23 5.42 2.76 -1.69
C ALA A 23 6.36 3.98 -1.71
N ILE A 24 6.02 4.97 -2.53
CA ILE A 24 6.81 6.20 -2.71
C ILE A 24 6.12 7.34 -1.94
N PRO A 25 6.84 8.11 -1.10
CA PRO A 25 6.24 9.27 -0.44
C PRO A 25 5.80 10.32 -1.47
N TYR A 26 4.57 10.80 -1.35
CA TYR A 26 3.94 11.76 -2.27
C TYR A 26 3.20 12.83 -1.46
N GLY A 27 3.94 13.84 -0.98
CA GLY A 27 3.41 14.85 -0.06
C GLY A 27 2.97 14.22 1.26
N ASP A 28 1.73 14.48 1.66
CA ASP A 28 1.08 13.86 2.84
C ASP A 28 0.48 12.46 2.55
N ALA A 29 0.79 11.89 1.38
CA ALA A 29 0.27 10.60 0.92
C ALA A 29 1.40 9.67 0.46
N TRP A 30 1.01 8.47 0.03
CA TRP A 30 1.89 7.44 -0.50
C TRP A 30 1.39 7.00 -1.87
N TRP A 31 2.29 6.99 -2.83
CA TRP A 31 2.03 6.46 -4.15
C TRP A 31 2.49 5.00 -4.23
N LEU A 32 1.52 4.11 -4.46
CA LEU A 32 1.73 2.67 -4.64
C LEU A 32 1.88 2.36 -6.12
N LEU A 33 3.03 1.82 -6.51
CA LEU A 33 3.40 1.53 -7.90
C LEU A 33 3.99 0.12 -8.04
N GLY A 34 3.42 -0.71 -8.90
CA GLY A 34 3.97 -2.02 -9.26
C GLY A 34 2.91 -3.01 -9.72
N ARG A 35 3.26 -4.03 -10.51
CA ARG A 35 2.38 -5.17 -10.93
C ARG A 35 0.89 -4.83 -11.21
N GLY A 36 0.60 -3.73 -11.91
CA GLY A 36 -0.80 -3.34 -12.24
C GLY A 36 -1.51 -2.54 -11.13
N VAL A 37 -0.78 -2.13 -10.11
CA VAL A 37 -1.17 -1.17 -9.08
C VAL A 37 -0.56 0.19 -9.42
N ASN A 38 -1.41 1.20 -9.51
CA ASN A 38 -1.04 2.61 -9.62
C ASN A 38 -2.10 3.43 -8.88
N ARG A 39 -1.88 3.66 -7.57
CA ARG A 39 -2.85 4.40 -6.74
C ARG A 39 -2.16 5.20 -5.66
N VAL A 40 -2.79 6.31 -5.27
CA VAL A 40 -2.34 7.14 -4.15
C VAL A 40 -3.22 6.82 -2.93
N VAL A 41 -2.58 6.60 -1.78
CA VAL A 41 -3.25 6.35 -0.49
C VAL A 41 -2.76 7.35 0.54
N ALA A 42 -3.65 7.84 1.41
CA ALA A 42 -3.27 8.82 2.42
C ALA A 42 -2.32 8.26 3.49
N SER A 43 -2.37 6.95 3.75
CA SER A 43 -1.50 6.30 4.72
C SER A 43 -1.27 4.83 4.35
N LEU A 44 -0.10 4.31 4.71
CA LEU A 44 0.19 2.87 4.68
C LEU A 44 -0.40 2.13 5.90
N ALA A 45 -0.87 2.90 6.90
CA ALA A 45 -1.52 2.33 8.07
C ALA A 45 -2.87 1.72 7.69
N GLY A 46 -3.03 0.42 7.96
CA GLY A 46 -4.25 -0.32 7.63
C GLY A 46 -4.34 -0.80 6.17
N LEU A 47 -3.25 -0.68 5.41
CA LEU A 47 -3.19 -1.21 4.05
C LEU A 47 -3.43 -2.74 4.06
N SER A 48 -4.38 -3.20 3.26
CA SER A 48 -4.70 -4.62 3.11
C SER A 48 -4.22 -5.17 1.77
N ALA A 49 -4.21 -6.50 1.63
CA ALA A 49 -3.87 -7.13 0.35
C ALA A 49 -4.88 -6.78 -0.76
N ASP A 50 -6.14 -6.52 -0.41
CA ASP A 50 -7.18 -6.11 -1.35
C ASP A 50 -6.87 -4.71 -1.94
N ASP A 51 -6.28 -3.83 -1.13
CA ASP A 51 -5.84 -2.51 -1.59
C ASP A 51 -4.70 -2.57 -2.62
N LEU A 52 -3.94 -3.66 -2.61
CA LEU A 52 -2.86 -3.97 -3.53
C LEU A 52 -3.30 -4.87 -4.68
N ASN A 53 -4.58 -5.23 -4.74
CA ASN A 53 -5.08 -6.05 -5.83
C ASN A 53 -5.01 -5.23 -7.14
N PRO A 54 -4.38 -5.77 -8.21
CA PRO A 54 -4.27 -5.06 -9.47
C PRO A 54 -5.66 -4.75 -10.01
N MET A 55 -5.89 -3.50 -10.40
CA MET A 55 -7.15 -3.14 -11.03
C MET A 55 -7.27 -3.92 -12.35
N PRO A 56 -8.45 -4.50 -12.64
CA PRO A 56 -8.67 -5.15 -13.92
C PRO A 56 -8.45 -4.13 -15.04
N VAL A 57 -7.40 -4.34 -15.82
CA VAL A 57 -7.12 -3.54 -17.01
C VAL A 57 -8.20 -3.90 -18.03
N PHE A 58 -9.19 -3.03 -18.18
CA PHE A 58 -10.14 -3.14 -19.28
C PHE A 58 -9.41 -2.79 -20.58
N SER A 59 -9.02 -3.82 -21.33
CA SER A 59 -8.62 -3.67 -22.72
C SER A 59 -9.86 -3.24 -23.52
N ARG A 60 -9.83 -2.02 -24.07
CA ARG A 60 -10.89 -1.48 -24.93
C ARG A 60 -10.94 -2.17 -26.28
#